data_AF-A0A935ZBB9-F1
#
_entry.id   AF-A0A935ZBB9-F1
#
_cell.length_a   1.000
_cell.length_b   1.000
_cell.length_c   1.000
_cell.angle_alpha   90.00
_cell.angle_beta   90.00
_cell.angle_gamma   90.00
#
_symmetry.space_group_name_H-M   'P 1'
#
loop_
_entity.id
_entity.type
_entity.pdbx_description
1 polymer ?
#
loop_
_entity_poly.entity_id
_entity_poly.type
_entity_poly.pdbx_seq_one_letter_code
_entity_poly.pdbx_strand_id
1 'polypeptide(L)' 'MGSIGAPELLVIALLALLLFGAGRIADIGKGLGQGIKNFKQGLKEANDDDDKDEKAEKSEKSEKKEAKSKPKDESPKEA' A
#
# COMPACT_ATOMS: atom_id res chain seq x y z
N MET A 1 15.59 22.55 -20.55
CA MET A 1 15.08 22.60 -19.17
C MET A 1 15.06 21.18 -18.65
N GLY A 2 15.86 20.87 -17.62
CA GLY A 2 15.96 19.51 -17.09
C GLY A 2 14.62 19.05 -16.52
N SER A 3 14.10 17.94 -17.03
CA SER A 3 12.97 17.24 -16.43
C SER A 3 13.45 16.57 -15.15
N ILE A 4 12.79 16.86 -14.04
CA ILE A 4 12.96 16.09 -12.80
C ILE A 4 12.69 14.61 -13.14
N GLY A 5 13.70 13.78 -12.95
CA GLY A 5 13.62 12.36 -13.20
C GLY A 5 13.08 11.61 -11.99
N ALA A 6 12.83 10.32 -12.20
CA ALA A 6 12.55 9.39 -11.11
C ALA A 6 13.57 9.44 -9.95
N PRO A 7 14.90 9.57 -10.17
CA PRO A 7 15.85 9.62 -9.06
C PRO A 7 15.73 10.90 -8.23
N GLU A 8 15.53 12.07 -8.85
CA GLU A 8 15.33 13.33 -8.10
C GLU A 8 14.05 13.28 -7.25
N LEU A 9 12.95 12.73 -7.78
CA LEU A 9 11.72 12.56 -7.00
C LEU A 9 11.91 11.64 -5.80
N LEU A 10 12.72 10.58 -5.92
CA LEU A 10 13.00 9.66 -4.83
C LEU A 10 13.76 10.37 -3.69
N VAL A 11 14.75 11.20 -4.02
CA VAL A 11 15.49 11.99 -3.03
C VAL A 11 14.56 12.97 -2.30
N ILE A 12 13.68 13.66 -3.03
CA ILE A 12 12.70 14.58 -2.44
C ILE A 12 11.72 13.81 -1.54
N ALA A 13 11.24 12.65 -1.99
CA ALA A 13 10.35 11.80 -1.20
C ALA A 13 11.02 11.31 0.08
N LEU A 14 12.33 10.99 0.04
CA LEU A 14 13.10 10.61 1.22
C LEU A 14 13.17 11.75 2.23
N LEU A 15 13.48 12.98 1.78
CA LEU A 15 13.50 14.16 2.63
C LEU A 15 12.12 14.46 3.24
N ALA A 16 11.05 14.38 2.43
CA ALA A 16 9.68 14.52 2.92
C ALA A 16 9.35 13.44 3.97
N LEU A 17 9.78 12.20 3.77
CA LEU A 17 9.61 11.11 4.72
C LEU A 17 10.37 11.35 6.04
N LEU A 18 11.54 11.98 6.00
CA LEU A 18 12.26 12.39 7.22
C LEU A 18 11.52 13.50 7.98
N LEU A 19 10.94 14.47 7.28
CA LEU A 19 10.22 15.59 7.88
C LEU A 19 8.85 15.18 8.46
N PHE A 20 8.08 14.41 7.69
CA PHE A 20 6.72 14.00 8.06
C PHE A 20 6.68 12.66 8.80
N GLY A 21 7.67 11.81 8.60
CA GLY A 21 7.71 10.44 9.12
C GLY A 21 6.86 9.45 8.31
N ALA A 22 7.20 8.16 8.43
CA ALA A 22 6.44 7.08 7.77
C ALA A 22 5.01 6.94 8.30
N GLY A 23 4.78 7.25 9.58
CA GLY A 23 3.45 7.18 10.19
C GLY A 23 2.45 8.13 9.55
N ARG A 24 2.85 9.40 9.33
CA ARG A 24 1.96 10.41 8.73
C ARG A 24 1.58 10.08 7.29
N ILE A 25 2.53 9.61 6.48
CA ILE A 25 2.24 9.17 5.11
C ILE A 25 1.32 7.94 5.12
N ALA A 26 1.53 6.99 6.03
CA ALA A 26 0.67 5.81 6.15
C ALA A 26 -0.76 6.18 6.57
N ASP A 27 -0.94 7.11 7.51
CA ASP A 27 -2.26 7.57 7.96
C ASP A 27 -3.02 8.27 6.82
N ILE A 28 -2.35 9.15 6.08
CA ILE A 28 -2.93 9.83 4.91
C ILE A 28 -3.28 8.81 3.82
N GLY A 29 -2.37 7.86 3.55
CA GLY A 29 -2.57 6.80 2.56
C GLY A 29 -3.74 5.88 2.90
N LYS A 30 -3.94 5.52 4.18
CA LYS A 30 -5.10 4.74 4.64
C LYS A 30 -6.41 5.50 4.39
N GLY A 31 -6.47 6.77 4.77
CA GLY A 31 -7.66 7.61 4.56
C GLY A 31 -7.99 7.81 3.08
N LEU A 32 -6.99 8.15 2.26
CA LEU A 32 -7.16 8.28 0.81
C LEU A 32 -7.55 6.95 0.17
N GLY A 33 -6.94 5.84 0.57
CA GLY A 33 -7.23 4.51 0.05
C GLY A 33 -8.67 4.06 0.34
N GLN A 34 -9.16 4.31 1.55
CA GLN A 34 -10.57 4.06 1.89
C GLN A 34 -11.52 4.96 1.10
N GLY A 35 -11.18 6.25 0.94
CA GLY A 35 -11.96 7.19 0.12
C GLY A 35 -12.06 6.76 -1.34
N ILE A 36 -10.94 6.38 -1.95
CA ILE A 36 -10.89 5.89 -3.34
C ILE A 36 -11.64 4.57 -3.46
N LYS A 37 -11.52 3.65 -2.50
CA LYS A 37 -12.25 2.37 -2.49
C LYS A 37 -13.76 2.60 -2.48
N ASN A 38 -14.24 3.45 -1.58
CA ASN A 38 -15.67 3.76 -1.46
C ASN A 38 -16.17 4.53 -2.68
N PHE A 39 -15.37 5.44 -3.24
CA PHE A 39 -15.70 6.15 -4.47
C PHE A 39 -15.83 5.18 -5.65
N LYS A 40 -14.87 4.24 -5.80
CA LYS A 40 -14.92 3.20 -6.84
C LYS A 40 -16.12 2.29 -6.68
N GLN A 41 -16.47 1.92 -5.43
CA GLN A 41 -17.62 1.08 -5.13
C GLN A 41 -18.93 1.80 -5.45
N GLY A 42 -19.11 3.05 -5.03
CA GLY A 42 -20.30 3.84 -5.35
C GLY A 42 -20.43 4.12 -6.84
N LEU A 43 -19.30 4.29 -7.56
CA LEU A 43 -19.31 4.41 -9.01
C LEU A 43 -19.71 3.07 -9.67
N LYS A 44 -19.24 1.92 -9.16
CA LYS A 44 -19.67 0.61 -9.67
C LYS A 44 -21.15 0.41 -9.43
N GLU A 45 -21.65 0.65 -8.22
CA GLU A 45 -23.06 0.52 -7.84
C GLU A 45 -23.97 1.45 -8.66
N ALA A 46 -23.52 2.68 -8.98
CA ALA A 46 -24.24 3.59 -9.87
C ALA A 46 -24.24 3.17 -11.36
N ASN A 47 -23.33 2.29 -11.78
CA ASN A 47 -23.30 1.71 -13.13
C ASN A 47 -23.88 0.28 -13.19
N ASP A 48 -24.00 -0.42 -12.04
CA ASP A 48 -24.49 -1.81 -11.88
C ASP A 48 -26.02 -1.90 -11.70
N ASP A 49 -26.78 -0.79 -11.72
CA ASP A 49 -28.26 -0.85 -11.72
C ASP A 49 -28.83 -1.60 -12.97
N ASP A 50 -27.97 -1.92 -13.96
CA ASP A 50 -28.30 -2.78 -15.10
C ASP A 50 -27.79 -4.24 -15.00
N ASP A 51 -26.85 -4.58 -14.11
CA ASP A 51 -26.31 -5.95 -13.99
C ASP A 51 -25.93 -6.27 -12.54
N LYS A 52 -26.87 -6.89 -11.82
CA LYS A 52 -26.60 -7.57 -10.55
C LYS A 52 -25.63 -8.72 -10.82
N ASP A 53 -24.36 -8.58 -10.45
CA ASP A 53 -23.63 -9.59 -9.69
C ASP A 53 -22.15 -9.18 -9.49
N GLU A 54 -21.55 -9.80 -8.49
CA GLU A 54 -20.11 -9.81 -8.17
C GLU A 54 -19.56 -8.77 -7.18
N LYS A 55 -19.44 -9.28 -5.94
CA LYS A 55 -18.18 -9.34 -5.17
C LYS A 55 -18.02 -8.33 -4.04
N ALA A 56 -18.83 -8.53 -3.01
CA ALA A 56 -18.42 -8.30 -1.63
C ALA A 56 -17.45 -9.40 -1.17
N GLU A 57 -16.16 -9.30 -1.50
CA GLU A 57 -15.14 -10.06 -0.78
C GLU A 57 -13.89 -9.21 -0.50
N LYS A 58 -13.39 -9.42 0.72
CA LYS A 58 -12.10 -8.99 1.28
C LYS A 58 -12.07 -7.64 2.00
N SER A 59 -12.85 -7.59 3.08
CA SER A 59 -12.33 -7.07 4.35
C SER A 59 -11.53 -8.18 5.05
N GLU A 60 -10.55 -7.79 5.87
CA GLU A 60 -9.72 -8.63 6.73
C GLU A 60 -8.56 -9.40 6.08
N LYS A 61 -7.35 -8.81 6.18
CA LYS A 61 -6.19 -9.40 6.87
C LYS A 61 -4.94 -8.58 6.57
N SER A 62 -4.45 -7.84 7.55
CA SER A 62 -3.02 -7.74 7.91
C SER A 62 -2.83 -6.59 8.90
N GLU A 63 -3.32 -6.80 10.12
CA GLU A 63 -2.62 -6.26 11.29
C GLU A 63 -1.69 -7.37 11.80
N LYS A 64 -0.50 -6.96 12.25
CA LYS A 64 0.52 -7.75 12.95
C LYS A 64 1.52 -8.57 12.10
N LYS A 65 2.66 -7.93 11.81
CA LYS A 65 3.98 -8.57 11.93
C LYS A 65 5.04 -7.53 12.36
N GLU A 66 4.98 -7.16 13.63
CA GLU A 66 6.18 -6.74 14.36
C GLU A 66 7.18 -7.91 14.46
N ALA A 67 8.44 -7.53 14.35
CA ALA A 67 9.69 -8.21 14.70
C ALA A 67 9.64 -9.56 15.45
N LYS A 68 10.29 -10.60 14.89
CA LYS A 68 11.40 -11.35 15.54
C LYS A 68 11.91 -12.54 14.69
N SER A 69 13.24 -12.58 14.54
CA SER A 69 14.12 -13.77 14.62
C SER A 69 14.06 -14.85 13.52
N LYS A 70 15.04 -14.83 12.59
CA LYS A 70 16.26 -15.66 12.58
C LYS A 70 16.82 -15.75 11.13
N PRO A 71 18.05 -15.29 10.86
CA PRO A 71 18.74 -15.69 9.63
C PRO A 71 19.04 -17.18 9.72
N LYS A 72 18.53 -17.96 8.76
CA LYS A 72 19.05 -19.30 8.45
C LYS A 72 20.15 -19.09 7.42
N ASP A 73 21.40 -19.16 7.87
CA ASP A 73 22.54 -19.42 7.02
C ASP A 73 23.31 -20.62 7.61
N GLU A 74 23.97 -21.34 6.72
CA GLU A 74 24.85 -22.51 6.91
C GLU A 74 24.20 -23.90 7.00
N SER A 75 23.96 -24.44 5.80
CA SER A 75 24.21 -25.85 5.43
C SER A 75 25.59 -26.32 5.90
N PRO A 76 25.77 -27.62 6.24
CA PRO A 76 26.21 -28.61 5.23
C PRO A 76 25.64 -30.02 5.53
N LYS A 77 25.71 -31.07 4.72
CA LYS A 77 26.34 -31.39 3.43
C LYS A 77 25.63 -32.66 2.92
N GLU A 78 25.79 -32.89 1.62
CA GLU A 78 25.41 -34.08 0.85
C GLU A 78 25.76 -35.42 1.53
N ALA A 79 24.90 -36.41 1.29
CA ALA A 79 25.19 -37.84 1.45
C ALA A 79 24.75 -38.56 0.16
#